data_AF-H9W6R1-F1
#
_entry.id   AF-H9W6R1-F1
#
_cell.length_a   1.000
_cell.length_b   1.000
_cell.length_c   1.000
_cell.angle_alpha   90.00
_cell.angle_beta   90.00
_cell.angle_gamma   90.00
#
_symmetry.space_group_name_H-M   'P 1'
#
loop_
_entity.id
_entity.type
_entity.pdbx_description
1 polymer ?
#
loop_
_entity_poly.entity_id
_entity_poly.type
_entity_poly.pdbx_seq_one_letter_code
_entity_poly.pdbx_strand_id
1 'polypeptide(L)' 'EYGFGQPVSTKGDIYSYGILLLEMLTRKRPTNDMFSGDLNLHKWVNLAFPSSVKEVIDNNLLREVEGDEF' A
#
# COMPACT_ATOMS: atom_id res chain seq x y z
N GLU A 1 -0.45 12.71 -9.32
CA GLU A 1 -1.41 11.71 -8.82
C GLU A 1 -2.24 11.21 -9.98
N TYR A 2 -2.38 9.89 -10.14
CA TYR A 2 -3.23 9.30 -11.16
C TYR A 2 -4.58 9.01 -10.49
N GLY A 3 -5.60 9.80 -10.81
CA GLY A 3 -6.88 9.77 -10.09
C GLY A 3 -7.90 10.75 -10.65
N PHE A 4 -8.97 10.95 -9.88
CA PHE A 4 -10.17 11.71 -10.25
C PHE A 4 -9.86 12.98 -11.07
N GLY A 5 -10.50 13.10 -12.23
CA GLY A 5 -10.32 14.24 -13.16
C GLY A 5 -9.18 14.07 -14.17
N GLN A 6 -8.45 12.95 -14.17
CA GLN A 6 -7.49 12.62 -15.23
C GLN A 6 -8.11 11.68 -16.29
N PRO A 7 -7.69 11.77 -17.56
CA PRO A 7 -8.10 10.81 -18.58
C PRO A 7 -7.73 9.37 -18.19
N VAL A 8 -8.60 8.42 -18.54
CA VAL A 8 -8.29 7.00 -18.42
C VAL A 8 -7.02 6.70 -19.21
N SER A 9 -6.07 6.01 -18.58
CA SER A 9 -4.79 5.67 -19.19
C SER A 9 -4.22 4.41 -18.57
N THR A 10 -3.49 3.63 -19.36
CA THR A 10 -2.79 2.42 -18.88
C THR A 10 -1.82 2.73 -17.74
N LYS A 11 -1.19 3.91 -17.75
CA LYS A 11 -0.31 4.34 -16.64
C LYS A 11 -1.11 4.58 -15.36
N GLY A 12 -2.30 5.16 -15.48
CA GLY A 12 -3.23 5.30 -14.37
C GLY A 12 -3.67 3.93 -13.83
N ASP A 13 -4.02 3.00 -14.71
CA ASP A 13 -4.43 1.64 -14.32
C ASP A 13 -3.31 0.91 -13.56
N ILE A 14 -2.06 1.00 -14.04
CA ILE A 14 -0.88 0.42 -13.37
C ILE A 14 -0.68 1.05 -11.98
N TYR A 15 -0.81 2.38 -11.87
CA TYR A 15 -0.66 3.06 -10.59
C TYR A 15 -1.76 2.65 -9.61
N SER A 16 -3.03 2.67 -10.04
CA SER A 16 -4.17 2.24 -9.24
C SER A 16 -4.05 0.79 -8.81
N TYR A 17 -3.60 -0.10 -9.68
CA TYR A 17 -3.29 -1.48 -9.33
C TYR A 17 -2.21 -1.57 -8.24
N GLY A 18 -1.14 -0.79 -8.34
CA GLY A 18 -0.12 -0.70 -7.30
C GLY A 18 -0.67 -0.26 -5.94
N ILE A 19 -1.58 0.73 -5.93
CA ILE A 19 -2.23 1.17 -4.69
C ILE A 19 -3.11 0.06 -4.10
N LEU A 20 -3.86 -0.69 -4.92
CA LEU A 20 -4.66 -1.83 -4.45
C LEU A 20 -3.78 -2.93 -3.84
N LEU A 21 -2.62 -3.22 -4.45
CA LEU A 21 -1.66 -4.16 -3.87
C LEU A 21 -1.17 -3.70 -2.49
N LEU A 22 -0.80 -2.42 -2.36
CA LEU A 22 -0.38 -1.87 -1.08
C LEU A 22 -1.52 -1.89 -0.05
N GLU A 23 -2.76 -1.60 -0.45
CA GLU A 23 -3.93 -1.69 0.44
C GLU A 23 -4.15 -3.12 0.94
N MET A 24 -4.02 -4.14 0.08
CA MET A 24 -4.15 -5.54 0.47
C MET A 24 -3.03 -6.00 1.40
N LEU A 25 -1.78 -5.62 1.12
CA LEU A 25 -0.61 -6.03 1.93
C LEU A 25 -0.58 -5.37 3.31
N THR A 26 -1.03 -4.11 3.40
CA THR A 26 -0.96 -3.32 4.64
C THR A 26 -2.28 -3.32 5.41
N ARG A 27 -3.38 -3.72 4.75
CA ARG A 27 -4.76 -3.60 5.23
C ARG A 27 -5.15 -2.16 5.62
N LYS A 28 -4.51 -1.17 4.99
CA LYS A 28 -4.81 0.26 5.16
C LYS A 28 -5.45 0.81 3.89
N ARG A 29 -6.64 1.40 4.06
CA ARG A 29 -7.30 2.14 2.97
C ARG A 29 -6.46 3.35 2.57
N PRO A 30 -6.31 3.67 1.28
CA PRO A 30 -5.65 4.90 0.84
C PRO A 30 -6.27 6.18 1.42
N THR A 31 -7.53 6.12 1.84
CA THR A 31 -8.31 7.19 2.48
C THR A 31 -8.32 7.13 4.01
N ASN A 32 -7.43 6.35 4.64
CA ASN A 32 -7.34 6.31 6.10
C ASN A 32 -6.93 7.69 6.64
N ASP A 33 -7.52 8.11 7.77
CA ASP A 33 -7.27 9.43 8.37
C ASP A 33 -5.79 9.71 8.71
N MET A 34 -4.97 8.67 8.86
CA MET A 34 -3.52 8.84 9.03
C MET A 34 -2.82 9.44 7.80
N PHE A 35 -3.43 9.32 6.61
CA PHE A 35 -2.92 9.83 5.35
C PHE A 35 -3.49 11.22 5.08
N SER A 36 -2.83 12.24 5.63
CA SER A 36 -3.22 13.64 5.50
C SER A 36 -2.07 14.50 4.99
N GLY A 37 -2.41 15.65 4.41
CA GLY A 37 -1.45 16.56 3.78
C GLY A 37 -0.69 15.85 2.67
N ASP A 38 0.64 15.83 2.78
CA ASP A 38 1.51 15.20 1.78
C ASP A 38 1.71 13.69 2.00
N LEU A 39 1.23 13.10 3.11
CA LEU A 39 1.42 11.68 3.38
C LEU A 39 0.29 10.86 2.74
N ASN A 40 0.66 9.85 1.96
CA ASN A 40 -0.26 8.87 1.39
C ASN A 40 0.28 7.44 1.57
N LEU A 41 -0.56 6.44 1.30
CA LEU A 41 -0.22 5.02 1.47
C LEU A 41 1.10 4.64 0.79
N HIS A 42 1.31 5.07 -0.45
CA HIS A 42 2.53 4.80 -1.20
C HIS A 42 3.77 5.43 -0.56
N LYS A 43 3.70 6.69 -0.12
CA LYS A 43 4.81 7.36 0.57
C LYS A 43 5.10 6.70 1.92
N TRP A 44 4.07 6.36 2.69
CA TRP A 44 4.21 5.70 3.98
C TRP A 44 4.91 4.34 3.86
N VAL A 45 4.51 3.50 2.88
CA VAL A 45 5.19 2.22 2.62
C VAL A 45 6.64 2.44 2.15
N ASN A 46 6.89 3.42 1.28
CA ASN A 46 8.25 3.72 0.82
C ASN A 46 9.18 4.16 1.95
N LEU A 47 8.68 4.87 2.96
CA LEU A 47 9.48 5.26 4.13
C LEU A 47 9.93 4.06 4.97
N ALA A 48 9.19 2.95 4.94
CA ALA A 48 9.54 1.72 5.63
C ALA A 48 10.43 0.78 4.80
N PHE A 49 10.57 1.02 3.50
CA PHE A 49 11.34 0.14 2.61
C PHE A 49 12.85 0.46 2.65
N PRO A 50 13.74 -0.55 2.64
CA PRO A 50 13.48 -1.99 2.79
C PRO A 50 13.50 -2.46 4.26
N SER A 51 14.08 -1.67 5.17
CA SER A 51 14.50 -2.15 6.49
C SER A 51 13.35 -2.43 7.46
N SER A 52 12.23 -1.72 7.32
CA SER A 52 11.09 -1.75 8.23
C SER A 52 9.80 -2.25 7.56
N VAL A 53 9.91 -2.99 6.45
CA VAL A 53 8.74 -3.49 5.69
C VAL A 53 7.82 -4.34 6.55
N LYS A 54 8.36 -5.13 7.49
CA LYS A 54 7.55 -5.93 8.42
C LYS A 54 6.65 -5.09 9.32
N GLU A 55 6.97 -3.82 9.55
CA GLU A 55 6.17 -2.92 10.40
C GLU A 55 4.93 -2.36 9.69
N VAL A 56 4.91 -2.39 8.35
CA VAL A 56 3.82 -1.84 7.54
C VAL A 56 2.90 -2.91 6.95
N ILE A 57 3.37 -4.16 6.82
CA ILE A 57 2.56 -5.29 6.35
C ILE A 57 1.55 -5.71 7.45
N ASP A 58 0.36 -6.16 7.05
CA ASP A 58 -0.62 -6.76 7.96
C ASP A 58 0.01 -7.94 8.71
N ASN A 59 0.05 -7.85 10.04
CA ASN A 59 0.56 -8.91 10.90
C ASN A 59 -0.17 -10.24 10.72
N ASN A 60 -1.45 -10.24 10.32
CA ASN A 60 -2.16 -11.49 10.02
C ASN A 60 -1.58 -12.15 8.75
N LEU A 61 -1.31 -11.36 7.72
CA LEU A 61 -0.67 -11.84 6.50
C LEU A 61 0.75 -12.34 6.77
N LEU A 62 1.52 -11.64 7.61
CA LEU A 62 2.85 -12.10 8.02
C LEU A 62 2.77 -13.45 8.76
N ARG A 63 1.79 -13.62 9.66
CA ARG A 63 1.59 -14.88 10.40
C ARG A 63 1.17 -16.04 9.51
N GLU A 64 0.37 -15.80 8.47
CA GLU A 64 0.02 -16.83 7.49
C GLU A 64 1.28 -17.29 6.74
N VAL A 65 2.10 -16.35 6.25
CA VAL A 65 3.34 -16.68 5.53
C VAL A 65 4.37 -17.36 6.43
N GLU A 66 4.55 -16.88 7.67
CA GLU A 66 5.50 -17.48 8.64
C GLU A 66 4.95 -18.79 9.23
N GLY A 67 3.63 -19.00 9.25
CA GLY A 67 2.97 -20.21 9.74
C GLY A 67 2.92 -21.37 8.74
N ASP A 68 3.19 -21.09 7.46
CA ASP A 68 3.35 -22.09 6.40
C ASP A 68 4.80 -22.64 6.30
N GLU A 69 5.70 -22.23 7.21
CA GLU A 69 6.99 -22.89 7.44
C GLU A 69 6.85 -24.07 8.43
N PHE A 70 6.18 -25.15 8.01
CA PHE A 70 6.28 -26.48 8.63
C PHE A 70 6.40 -27.59 7.59
#